data_AF-A0A354H293-F1
#
_entry.id   AF-A0A354H293-F1
#
_cell.length_a   1.000
_cell.length_b   1.000
_cell.length_c   1.000
_cell.angle_alpha   90.00
_cell.angle_beta   90.00
_cell.angle_gamma   90.00
#
_symmetry.space_group_name_H-M   'P 1'
#
loop_
_entity.id
_entity.type
_entity.pdbx_description
1 polymer ?
#
loop_
_entity_poly.entity_id
_entity_poly.type
_entity_poly.pdbx_seq_one_letter_code
_entity_poly.pdbx_strand_id
1 'polypeptide(L)'
;MVLGNFKKIMCKMSLVNNAATKYSRKLSTSDLMSIAWDREFSFNNQLIFEGTGVLDKAEWLAAVETASAAYPGSRLIMKGYPFASRWVDSGITPRVREVDGSKWTGYSNE
;
A
#
# COMPACT_ATOMS: atom_id res chain seq x y z
N MET A 1 41.51 -16.26 -23.37
CA MET A 1 41.00 -16.99 -22.18
C MET A 1 40.79 -16.01 -21.02
N VAL A 2 39.79 -15.10 -21.07
CA VAL A 2 39.47 -14.15 -19.96
C VAL A 2 37.96 -13.87 -19.83
N LEU A 3 37.08 -14.56 -20.57
CA LEU A 3 35.63 -14.32 -20.51
C LEU A 3 34.87 -15.16 -19.47
N GLY A 4 35.50 -16.18 -18.88
CA GLY A 4 34.82 -17.10 -17.94
C GLY A 4 34.62 -16.55 -16.54
N ASN A 5 35.53 -15.69 -16.06
CA ASN A 5 35.52 -15.21 -14.67
C ASN A 5 34.55 -14.05 -14.43
N PHE A 6 34.20 -13.26 -15.45
CA PHE A 6 33.26 -12.15 -15.29
C PHE A 6 31.82 -12.60 -15.04
N LYS A 7 31.36 -13.69 -15.68
CA LYS A 7 30.01 -14.23 -15.45
C LYS A 7 29.84 -14.81 -14.03
N LYS A 8 30.88 -15.44 -13.47
CA LYS A 8 30.83 -15.96 -12.09
C LYS A 8 30.83 -14.85 -11.03
N ILE A 9 31.51 -13.74 -11.27
CA ILE A 9 31.50 -12.58 -10.36
C ILE A 9 30.14 -11.88 -10.39
N MET A 10 29.51 -11.72 -11.56
CA MET A 10 28.14 -11.16 -11.65
C MET A 10 27.09 -12.05 -10.95
N CYS A 11 27.19 -13.37 -11.08
CA CYS A 11 26.22 -14.29 -10.47
C CYS A 11 26.40 -14.41 -8.94
N LYS A 12 27.62 -14.22 -8.42
CA LYS A 12 27.87 -14.20 -6.97
C LYS A 12 27.48 -12.87 -6.33
N MET A 13 27.52 -11.77 -7.08
CA MET A 13 27.09 -10.45 -6.62
C MET A 13 25.55 -10.28 -6.66
N SER A 14 24.82 -11.11 -7.41
CA SER A 14 23.36 -11.15 -7.36
C SER A 14 22.79 -11.91 -6.14
N LEU A 15 23.65 -12.56 -5.34
CA LEU A 15 23.25 -13.34 -4.16
C LEU A 15 23.58 -12.65 -2.83
N VAL A 16 24.14 -11.43 -2.88
CA VAL A 16 24.41 -10.60 -1.68
C VAL A 16 23.74 -9.24 -1.87
N ASN A 17 22.42 -9.23 -1.86
CA ASN A 17 21.59 -8.05 -1.60
C ASN A 17 20.19 -8.55 -1.21
N ASN A 18 20.10 -9.14 -0.01
CA ASN A 18 18.81 -9.50 0.57
C ASN A 18 18.17 -8.26 1.25
N ALA A 19 18.14 -7.13 0.53
CA ALA A 19 17.13 -6.13 0.78
C ALA A 19 15.90 -6.65 0.04
N ALA A 20 14.93 -7.20 0.78
CA ALA A 20 13.68 -7.67 0.19
C ALA A 20 13.18 -6.62 -0.81
N THR A 21 13.19 -6.96 -2.09
CA THR A 21 12.88 -6.01 -3.14
C THR A 21 11.47 -5.49 -2.90
N LYS A 22 11.33 -4.20 -2.59
CA LYS A 22 10.04 -3.56 -2.37
C LYS A 22 9.13 -3.86 -3.57
N TYR A 23 7.92 -4.33 -3.29
CA TYR A 23 7.00 -4.79 -4.32
C TYR A 23 6.78 -3.69 -5.38
N SER A 24 6.90 -4.06 -6.66
CA SER A 24 6.60 -3.17 -7.76
C SER A 24 6.02 -3.91 -8.95
N ARG A 25 4.93 -3.38 -9.50
CA ARG A 25 4.32 -3.87 -10.74
C ARG A 25 3.92 -2.73 -11.66
N LYS A 26 3.75 -3.04 -12.95
CA LYS A 26 3.13 -2.12 -13.90
C LYS A 26 1.69 -1.83 -13.46
N LEU A 27 1.23 -0.60 -13.66
CA LEU A 27 -0.19 -0.26 -13.51
C LEU A 27 -1.00 -1.00 -14.59
N SER A 28 -2.15 -1.54 -14.23
CA SER A 28 -3.11 -2.01 -15.23
C SER A 28 -3.89 -0.82 -15.80
N THR A 29 -4.53 -1.01 -16.95
CA THR A 29 -5.43 0.00 -17.51
C THR A 29 -6.60 0.29 -16.57
N SER A 30 -7.11 -0.71 -15.83
CA SER A 30 -8.18 -0.52 -14.85
C SER A 30 -7.73 0.37 -13.69
N ASP A 31 -6.53 0.13 -13.14
CA ASP A 31 -5.97 0.95 -12.06
C ASP A 31 -5.83 2.41 -12.51
N LEU A 32 -5.35 2.61 -13.75
CA LEU A 32 -5.19 3.96 -14.31
C LEU A 32 -6.53 4.69 -14.41
N MET A 33 -7.59 4.00 -14.83
CA MET A 33 -8.94 4.57 -14.91
C MET A 33 -9.48 4.91 -13.52
N SER A 34 -9.32 4.03 -12.53
CA SER A 34 -9.73 4.29 -11.15
C SER A 34 -9.02 5.52 -10.57
N ILE A 35 -7.71 5.66 -10.78
CA ILE A 35 -6.96 6.85 -10.33
C ILE A 35 -7.43 8.11 -11.06
N ALA A 36 -7.71 8.03 -12.36
CA ALA A 36 -8.21 9.17 -13.12
C ALA A 36 -9.58 9.66 -12.60
N TRP A 37 -10.40 8.74 -12.09
CA TRP A 37 -11.73 9.04 -11.53
C TRP A 37 -11.73 9.34 -10.03
N ASP A 38 -10.64 9.11 -9.31
CA ASP A 38 -10.53 9.33 -7.85
C ASP A 38 -10.89 10.78 -7.43
N ARG A 39 -10.65 11.76 -8.31
CA ARG A 39 -11.04 13.16 -8.05
C ARG A 39 -12.54 13.40 -8.08
N GLU A 40 -13.28 12.61 -8.84
CA GLU A 40 -14.72 12.76 -9.04
C GLU A 40 -15.51 11.81 -8.13
N PHE A 41 -14.94 10.63 -7.85
CA PHE A 41 -15.54 9.59 -7.04
C PHE A 41 -14.55 9.11 -5.99
N SER A 42 -14.85 9.39 -4.73
CA SER A 42 -14.06 8.84 -3.62
C SER A 42 -14.45 7.38 -3.38
N PHE A 43 -13.52 6.46 -3.63
CA PHE A 43 -13.72 5.04 -3.36
C PHE A 43 -13.45 4.73 -1.87
N ASN A 44 -14.40 5.08 -1.01
CA ASN A 44 -14.32 4.81 0.42
C ASN A 44 -14.96 3.45 0.74
N ASN A 45 -14.17 2.52 1.26
CA ASN A 45 -14.70 1.31 1.89
C ASN A 45 -15.11 1.65 3.32
N GLN A 46 -16.42 1.77 3.56
CA GLN A 46 -16.96 1.99 4.89
C GLN A 46 -17.40 0.66 5.50
N LEU A 47 -17.00 0.43 6.75
CA LEU A 47 -17.33 -0.78 7.52
C LEU A 47 -17.90 -0.32 8.86
N ILE A 48 -19.04 -0.88 9.24
CA ILE A 48 -19.71 -0.60 10.51
C ILE A 48 -19.66 -1.87 11.34
N PHE A 49 -19.16 -1.74 12.57
CA PHE A 49 -19.06 -2.83 13.52
C PHE A 49 -19.91 -2.51 14.74
N GLU A 50 -20.87 -3.37 15.04
CA GLU A 50 -21.68 -3.27 16.25
C GLU A 50 -21.10 -4.17 17.34
N GLY A 51 -21.03 -3.68 18.57
CA GLY A 51 -20.47 -4.43 19.68
C GLY A 51 -20.19 -3.57 20.90
N THR A 52 -19.54 -4.19 21.88
CA THR A 52 -19.03 -3.48 23.08
C THR A 52 -17.52 -3.64 23.13
N GLY A 53 -16.84 -2.62 23.64
CA GLY A 53 -15.38 -2.61 23.72
C GLY A 53 -14.81 -1.20 23.73
N VAL A 54 -13.48 -1.12 23.73
CA VAL A 54 -12.73 0.13 23.62
C VAL A 54 -11.94 0.08 22.33
N LEU A 55 -12.07 1.11 21.49
CA LEU A 55 -11.25 1.27 20.29
C LEU A 55 -9.95 1.98 20.66
N ASP A 56 -8.95 1.23 21.10
CA ASP A 56 -7.64 1.79 21.43
C ASP A 56 -6.87 2.15 20.15
N LYS A 57 -6.52 3.43 20.02
CA LYS A 57 -5.84 3.95 18.83
C LYS A 57 -4.45 3.33 18.61
N ALA A 58 -3.71 3.01 19.68
CA ALA A 58 -2.38 2.41 19.56
C ALA A 58 -2.48 0.97 19.05
N GLU A 59 -3.48 0.21 19.52
CA GLU A 59 -3.76 -1.13 19.00
C GLU A 59 -4.15 -1.10 17.52
N TRP A 60 -4.99 -0.12 17.11
CA TRP A 60 -5.33 0.06 15.70
C TRP A 60 -4.13 0.39 14.82
N LEU A 61 -3.22 1.25 15.29
CA LEU A 61 -1.98 1.56 14.58
C LEU A 61 -1.11 0.30 14.38
N ALA A 62 -0.93 -0.51 15.42
CA ALA A 62 -0.18 -1.75 15.35
C ALA A 62 -0.84 -2.79 14.44
N ALA A 63 -2.18 -2.88 14.46
CA ALA A 63 -2.94 -3.75 13.58
C ALA A 63 -2.78 -3.34 12.10
N VAL A 64 -2.85 -2.05 11.78
CA VAL A 64 -2.62 -1.54 10.43
C VAL A 64 -1.19 -1.81 9.98
N GLU A 65 -0.19 -1.63 10.83
CA GLU A 65 1.20 -1.95 10.50
C GLU A 65 1.37 -3.43 10.15
N THR A 66 0.81 -4.32 10.97
CA THR A 66 0.85 -5.77 10.76
C THR A 66 0.16 -6.15 9.45
N ALA A 67 -1.04 -5.63 9.20
CA ALA A 67 -1.80 -5.88 7.98
C ALA A 67 -1.06 -5.35 6.73
N SER A 68 -0.46 -4.16 6.81
CA SER A 68 0.33 -3.58 5.73
C SER A 68 1.64 -4.30 5.47
N ALA A 69 2.26 -4.89 6.49
CA ALA A 69 3.43 -5.74 6.34
C ALA A 69 3.10 -7.04 5.58
N ALA A 70 1.96 -7.66 5.88
CA ALA A 70 1.48 -8.85 5.19
C ALA A 70 0.98 -8.54 3.76
N TYR A 71 0.32 -7.38 3.57
CA TYR A 71 -0.28 -6.97 2.31
C TYR A 71 0.27 -5.62 1.83
N PRO A 72 1.29 -5.63 0.95
CA PRO A 72 1.91 -4.39 0.46
C PRO A 72 0.96 -3.53 -0.38
N GLY A 73 -0.18 -4.08 -0.81
CA GLY A 73 -1.25 -3.37 -1.53
C GLY A 73 -1.70 -2.08 -0.85
N SER A 74 -1.75 -2.08 0.48
CA SER A 74 -2.12 -0.91 1.29
C SER A 74 -1.07 0.21 1.32
N ARG A 75 0.14 -0.05 0.83
CA ARG A 75 1.29 0.88 0.86
C ARG A 75 1.73 1.33 -0.53
N LEU A 76 1.00 0.96 -1.58
CA LEU A 76 1.37 1.24 -2.96
C LEU A 76 1.13 2.70 -3.30
N ILE A 77 2.12 3.30 -3.97
CA ILE A 77 2.00 4.62 -4.58
C ILE A 77 2.28 4.51 -6.08
N MET A 78 1.60 5.34 -6.87
CA MET A 78 1.88 5.44 -8.30
C MET A 78 3.14 6.26 -8.53
N LYS A 79 4.06 5.76 -9.34
CA LYS A 79 5.23 6.50 -9.85
C LYS A 79 5.27 6.46 -11.37
N GLY A 80 5.75 7.55 -11.99
CA GLY A 80 5.93 7.68 -13.43
C GLY A 80 4.79 8.42 -14.14
N TYR A 81 4.75 8.29 -15.47
CA TYR A 81 3.78 8.92 -16.36
C TYR A 81 2.70 7.93 -16.80
N PRO A 82 1.49 8.34 -17.25
CA PRO A 82 0.34 7.46 -17.43
C PRO A 82 0.58 6.13 -18.16
N PHE A 83 1.41 6.10 -19.20
CA PHE A 83 1.72 4.89 -19.98
C PHE A 83 3.01 4.15 -19.56
N ALA A 84 3.75 4.71 -18.61
CA ALA A 84 4.95 4.16 -18.01
C ALA A 84 4.85 4.10 -16.47
N SER A 85 3.62 4.08 -15.95
CA SER A 85 3.33 4.15 -14.53
C SER A 85 3.46 2.78 -13.86
N ARG A 86 3.87 2.80 -12.59
CA ARG A 86 4.07 1.61 -11.78
C ARG A 86 3.51 1.82 -10.39
N TRP A 87 2.98 0.76 -9.82
CA TRP A 87 2.84 0.65 -8.38
C TRP A 87 4.20 0.36 -7.77
N VAL A 88 4.52 1.10 -6.71
CA VAL A 88 5.72 0.91 -5.91
C VAL A 88 5.32 0.93 -4.45
N ASP A 89 5.71 -0.10 -3.71
CA ASP A 89 5.55 -0.13 -2.26
C ASP A 89 6.38 1.01 -1.64
N SER A 90 5.69 1.95 -1.01
CA SER A 90 6.34 3.06 -0.31
C SER A 90 7.02 2.58 0.98
N GLY A 91 6.50 1.52 1.60
CA GLY A 91 6.80 1.11 2.97
C GLY A 91 6.09 1.97 4.03
N ILE A 92 5.23 2.91 3.62
CA ILE A 92 4.48 3.78 4.53
C ILE A 92 3.09 3.18 4.72
N THR A 93 2.72 2.92 5.98
CA THR A 93 1.39 2.40 6.33
C THR A 93 0.31 3.47 6.17
N PRO A 94 -0.95 3.10 5.89
CA PRO A 94 -2.07 4.03 5.92
C PRO A 94 -2.19 4.76 7.26
N ARG A 95 -2.64 6.00 7.21
CA ARG A 95 -2.87 6.81 8.43
C ARG A 95 -4.10 6.32 9.16
N VAL A 96 -3.98 6.12 10.48
CA VAL A 96 -5.13 5.90 11.37
C VAL A 96 -5.52 7.23 11.99
N ARG A 97 -6.78 7.61 11.81
CA ARG A 97 -7.37 8.82 12.40
C ARG A 97 -8.56 8.42 13.26
N GLU A 98 -8.57 8.96 14.48
CA GLU A 98 -9.73 8.91 15.36
C GLU A 98 -10.59 10.16 15.11
N VAL A 99 -11.90 9.97 15.07
CA VAL A 99 -12.89 11.03 14.84
C VAL A 99 -13.97 10.87 15.90
N ASP A 100 -14.39 11.99 16.49
CA ASP A 100 -15.51 12.00 17.42
C ASP A 100 -16.82 11.71 16.66
N GLY A 101 -17.34 10.50 16.86
CA GLY A 101 -18.58 10.03 16.28
C GLY A 101 -19.81 10.27 17.16
N SER A 102 -19.72 11.00 18.28
CA SER A 102 -20.83 11.16 19.23
C SER A 102 -22.11 11.77 18.62
N LYS A 103 -21.98 12.50 17.51
CA LYS A 103 -23.10 13.09 16.75
C LYS A 103 -23.51 12.29 15.52
N TRP A 104 -22.77 11.23 15.20
CA TRP A 104 -23.04 10.44 14.01
C TRP A 104 -24.25 9.54 14.24
N THR A 105 -25.28 9.74 13.43
CA THR A 105 -26.55 8.99 13.55
C THR A 105 -26.60 7.80 12.59
N GLY A 106 -25.58 7.60 11.75
CA GLY A 106 -25.61 6.63 10.65
C GLY A 106 -26.50 7.01 9.48
N TYR A 107 -27.26 8.11 9.57
CA TYR A 107 -28.16 8.62 8.53
C TYR A 107 -27.68 9.93 7.90
N SER A 108 -26.60 10.52 8.41
CA SER A 108 -25.95 11.70 7.83
C SER A 108 -24.91 11.30 6.76
N ASN A 109 -24.70 12.18 5.79
CA ASN A 109 -23.85 11.97 4.61
C ASN A 109 -22.37 12.38 4.81
N GLU A 110 -21.88 12.32 6.05
CA GLU A 110 -20.57 12.83 6.46
C GLU A 110 -19.49 11.75 6.48
#